data_AF-A0A829HMB4-F1
#
_entry.id   AF-A0A829HMB4-F1
#
_cell.length_a   1.000
_cell.length_b   1.000
_cell.length_c   1.000
_cell.angle_alpha   90.00
_cell.angle_beta   90.00
_cell.angle_gamma   90.00
#
_symmetry.space_group_name_H-M   'P 1'
#
loop_
_entity.id
_entity.type
_entity.pdbx_description
1 polymer ?
#
loop_
_entity_poly.entity_id
_entity_poly.type
_entity_poly.pdbx_seq_one_letter_code
_entity_poly.pdbx_strand_id
1 'polypeptide(L)'
;MPVIAHARPYDADMTSPDTPPEGIVSLAQLEQEMGWVPGRARKLLYRAEVNRRNNQPKPGDLPEIAGRVGRSPYFWRRDIDQWKKDRPGQGAGGGRPWNK
;
A
#
# COMPACT_ATOMS: atom_id res chain seq x y z
N MET A 1 30.81 20.13 32.11
CA MET A 1 29.41 20.33 31.64
C MET A 1 29.36 19.97 30.16
N PRO A 2 29.18 18.71 29.75
CA PRO A 2 29.05 18.39 28.33
C PRO A 2 27.64 18.73 27.84
N VAL A 3 27.58 19.60 26.84
CA VAL A 3 26.36 19.97 26.11
C VAL A 3 25.96 18.77 25.25
N ILE A 4 24.91 18.06 25.66
CA ILE A 4 24.34 16.96 24.88
C ILE A 4 23.67 17.59 23.66
N ALA A 5 24.39 17.62 22.54
CA ALA A 5 23.83 17.90 21.24
C ALA A 5 22.81 16.80 20.93
N HIS A 6 21.53 17.08 21.12
CA HIS A 6 20.45 16.23 20.63
C HIS A 6 20.55 16.20 19.11
N ALA A 7 21.19 15.15 18.59
CA ALA A 7 21.12 14.80 17.18
C ALA A 7 19.65 14.78 16.77
N ARG A 8 19.33 15.48 15.68
CA ARG A 8 17.99 15.45 15.09
C ARG A 8 17.66 13.98 14.78
N PRO A 9 16.46 13.49 15.13
CA PRO A 9 16.11 12.07 15.06
C PRO A 9 15.91 11.54 13.62
N TYR A 10 16.64 12.08 12.62
CA TYR A 10 16.45 11.73 11.21
C TYR A 10 17.65 11.01 10.58
N ASP A 11 18.80 10.92 11.26
CA ASP A 11 20.05 10.39 10.65
C ASP A 11 20.62 9.14 11.35
N ALA A 12 19.90 8.51 12.28
CA ALA A 12 20.32 7.23 12.85
C ALA A 12 19.55 6.08 12.16
N ASP A 13 20.31 5.23 11.49
CA ASP A 13 19.95 3.88 11.03
C ASP A 13 19.26 3.78 9.66
N MET A 14 20.06 4.07 8.63
CA MET A 14 20.00 3.39 7.32
C MET A 14 20.27 1.88 7.44
N THR A 15 19.40 1.18 8.15
CA THR A 15 19.25 -0.28 8.10
C THR A 15 17.82 -0.53 7.65
N SER A 16 17.56 -0.45 6.34
CA SER A 16 16.21 -0.54 5.80
C SER A 16 15.55 -1.88 6.14
N PRO A 17 14.38 -1.86 6.79
CA PRO A 17 13.26 -2.60 6.26
C PRO A 17 12.18 -1.59 5.85
N ASP A 18 11.50 -1.88 4.75
CA ASP A 18 10.31 -1.19 4.23
C ASP A 18 9.11 -1.18 5.21
N THR A 19 9.33 -1.17 6.53
CA THR A 19 8.30 -1.32 7.56
C THR A 19 7.77 0.06 7.97
N PRO A 20 6.53 0.41 7.59
CA PRO A 20 5.91 1.67 7.97
C PRO A 20 5.64 1.74 9.48
N PRO A 21 5.49 2.94 10.09
CA PRO A 21 5.04 3.08 11.47
C PRO A 21 3.74 2.31 11.75
N GLU A 22 3.58 1.85 12.99
CA GLU A 22 2.46 1.00 13.39
C GLU A 22 1.11 1.61 12.96
N GLY A 23 0.30 0.82 12.26
CA GLY A 23 -1.04 1.23 11.81
C GLY A 23 -1.13 1.80 10.39
N ILE A 24 -0.01 1.94 9.65
CA ILE A 24 -0.05 2.27 8.21
C ILE A 24 0.54 1.16 7.34
N VAL A 25 0.13 1.11 6.08
CA VAL A 25 0.52 0.10 5.09
C VAL A 25 1.01 0.79 3.83
N SER A 26 2.22 0.44 3.40
CA SER A 26 2.78 0.91 2.12
C SER A 26 2.32 0.02 0.96
N LEU A 27 2.47 0.50 -0.27
CA LEU A 27 2.21 -0.33 -1.46
C LEU A 27 3.10 -1.58 -1.50
N ALA A 28 4.37 -1.48 -1.12
CA ALA A 28 5.31 -2.59 -1.11
C ALA A 28 4.90 -3.66 -0.09
N GLN A 29 4.53 -3.22 1.12
CA GLN A 29 4.02 -4.11 2.16
C GLN A 29 2.71 -4.78 1.72
N LEU A 30 1.80 -4.03 1.09
CA LEU A 30 0.57 -4.60 0.55
C LEU A 30 0.84 -5.65 -0.53
N GLU A 31 1.82 -5.43 -1.40
CA GLU A 31 2.22 -6.40 -2.42
C GLU A 31 2.77 -7.69 -1.80
N GLN A 32 3.61 -7.57 -0.77
CA GLN A 32 4.12 -8.71 -0.02
C GLN A 32 3.00 -9.47 0.70
N GLU A 33 2.12 -8.78 1.41
CA GLU A 33 1.01 -9.39 2.16
C GLU A 33 0.01 -10.11 1.24
N MET A 34 -0.17 -9.61 0.01
CA MET A 34 -1.09 -10.18 -0.97
C MET A 34 -0.43 -11.19 -1.92
N GLY A 35 0.89 -11.42 -1.80
CA GLY A 35 1.65 -12.29 -2.72
C GLY A 35 1.62 -11.79 -4.16
N TRP A 36 1.62 -10.47 -4.37
CA TRP A 36 1.55 -9.86 -5.69
C TRP A 36 2.93 -9.58 -6.29
N VAL A 37 2.98 -9.61 -7.63
CA VAL A 37 4.16 -9.13 -8.38
C VAL A 37 4.36 -7.63 -8.12
N PRO A 38 5.61 -7.18 -7.93
CA PRO A 38 5.93 -5.77 -7.72
C PRO A 38 5.28 -4.83 -8.75
N GLY A 39 4.76 -3.70 -8.27
CA GLY A 39 4.07 -2.70 -9.08
C GLY A 39 2.60 -2.99 -9.39
N ARG A 40 2.06 -4.15 -8.98
CA ARG A 40 0.63 -4.45 -9.09
C ARG A 40 -0.23 -3.54 -8.22
N ALA A 41 0.16 -3.29 -6.97
CA ALA A 41 -0.57 -2.39 -6.09
C ALA A 41 -0.56 -0.96 -6.64
N ARG A 42 0.56 -0.51 -7.22
CA ARG A 42 0.63 0.79 -7.89
C ARG A 42 -0.35 0.92 -9.06
N LYS A 43 -0.47 -0.12 -9.89
CA LYS A 43 -1.46 -0.17 -10.99
C LYS A 43 -2.90 -0.15 -10.47
N LEU A 44 -3.17 -0.87 -9.38
CA LEU A 44 -4.49 -0.85 -8.75
C LEU A 44 -4.83 0.52 -8.16
N LEU A 45 -3.87 1.18 -7.53
CA LEU A 45 -4.05 2.53 -6.99
C LEU A 45 -4.40 3.52 -8.11
N TYR A 46 -3.63 3.51 -9.20
CA TYR A 46 -3.92 4.36 -10.36
C TYR A 46 -5.33 4.10 -10.93
N ARG A 47 -5.74 2.84 -11.06
CA ARG A 47 -7.10 2.49 -11.52
C ARG A 47 -8.17 2.99 -10.56
N ALA A 48 -7.96 2.83 -9.25
CA ALA A 48 -8.86 3.32 -8.22
C ALA A 48 -9.00 4.86 -8.29
N GLU A 49 -7.90 5.59 -8.43
CA GLU A 49 -7.90 7.05 -8.58
C GLU A 49 -8.64 7.50 -9.84
N VAL A 50 -8.42 6.84 -10.98
CA VAL A 50 -9.13 7.12 -12.23
C VAL A 50 -10.63 6.84 -12.09
N ASN A 51 -11.00 5.70 -11.51
CA ASN A 51 -12.40 5.34 -11.28
C ASN A 51 -13.10 6.36 -10.37
N ARG A 52 -12.46 6.78 -9.27
CA ARG A 52 -12.97 7.85 -8.40
C ARG A 52 -13.15 9.16 -9.14
N ARG A 53 -12.15 9.58 -9.92
CA ARG A 53 -12.21 10.81 -10.73
C ARG A 53 -13.38 10.79 -11.72
N ASN A 54 -13.71 9.61 -12.24
CA ASN A 54 -14.83 9.41 -13.16
C ASN A 54 -16.17 9.13 -12.44
N ASN A 55 -16.24 9.22 -11.11
CA ASN A 55 -17.41 8.87 -10.29
C ASN A 55 -17.90 7.42 -10.48
N GLN A 56 -16.99 6.49 -10.75
CA GLN A 56 -17.26 5.06 -10.97
C GLN A 56 -16.41 4.15 -10.07
N PRO A 57 -16.40 4.32 -8.74
CA PRO A 57 -15.61 3.48 -7.83
C PRO A 57 -16.07 2.01 -7.92
N LYS A 58 -15.12 1.08 -7.98
CA LYS A 58 -15.41 -0.37 -8.07
C LYS A 58 -15.14 -1.05 -6.73
N PRO A 59 -15.90 -2.11 -6.37
CA PRO A 59 -15.68 -2.84 -5.12
C PRO A 59 -14.29 -3.48 -4.99
N GLY A 60 -13.58 -3.69 -6.09
CA GLY A 60 -12.21 -4.22 -6.10
C GLY A 60 -11.11 -3.15 -6.09
N ASP A 61 -11.46 -1.87 -6.08
CA ASP A 61 -10.49 -0.76 -6.06
C ASP A 61 -9.84 -0.65 -4.67
N LEU A 62 -8.56 -0.28 -4.62
CA LEU A 62 -7.88 -0.01 -3.35
C LEU A 62 -8.58 1.13 -2.61
N PRO A 63 -8.52 1.18 -1.27
CA PRO A 63 -9.07 2.29 -0.48
C PRO A 63 -8.39 3.63 -0.82
N GLU A 64 -8.93 4.72 -0.28
CA GLU A 64 -8.31 6.03 -0.45
C GLU A 64 -6.96 6.08 0.27
N ILE A 65 -6.00 6.81 -0.29
CA ILE A 65 -4.70 6.97 0.37
C ILE A 65 -4.90 7.78 1.65
N ALA A 66 -4.33 7.30 2.75
CA ALA A 66 -4.34 8.02 4.01
C ALA A 66 -3.38 9.22 3.97
N GLY A 67 -2.29 9.08 3.22
CA GLY A 67 -1.31 10.14 3.01
C GLY A 67 -0.11 9.63 2.22
N ARG A 68 1.01 10.38 2.33
CA ARG A 68 2.28 10.03 1.70
C ARG A 68 3.43 10.15 2.70
N VAL A 69 4.36 9.19 2.68
CA VAL A 69 5.68 9.30 3.30
C VAL A 69 6.67 9.52 2.17
N GLY A 70 7.24 10.73 2.10
CA GLY A 70 8.01 11.16 0.93
C GLY A 70 7.18 11.07 -0.35
N ARG A 71 7.63 10.28 -1.33
CA ARG A 71 6.92 10.04 -2.61
C ARG A 71 6.00 8.82 -2.59
N SER A 72 6.03 8.04 -1.51
CA SER A 72 5.31 6.76 -1.42
C SER A 72 3.96 6.96 -0.73
N PRO A 73 2.84 6.57 -1.36
CA PRO A 73 1.54 6.61 -0.71
C PRO A 73 1.43 5.51 0.36
N TYR A 74 0.68 5.80 1.41
CA TYR A 74 0.32 4.84 2.45
C TYR A 74 -1.19 4.84 2.70
N PHE A 75 -1.66 3.74 3.27
CA PHE A 75 -3.04 3.51 3.66
C PHE A 75 -3.12 3.24 5.16
N TRP A 76 -4.26 3.48 5.78
CA TRP A 76 -4.48 2.97 7.13
C TRP A 76 -4.63 1.46 7.10
N ARG A 77 -3.97 0.78 8.05
CA ARG A 77 -4.06 -0.67 8.19
C ARG A 77 -5.50 -1.16 8.27
N ARG A 78 -6.33 -0.46 9.05
CA ARG A 78 -7.76 -0.77 9.21
C ARG A 78 -8.52 -0.77 7.87
N ASP A 79 -8.22 0.18 6.98
CA ASP A 79 -8.93 0.36 5.72
C ASP A 79 -8.51 -0.75 4.74
N ILE A 80 -7.22 -1.12 4.77
CA ILE A 80 -6.68 -2.24 4.00
C ILE A 80 -7.25 -3.58 4.51
N ASP A 81 -7.33 -3.79 5.81
CA ASP A 81 -7.85 -5.03 6.38
C ASP A 81 -9.35 -5.17 6.10
N GLN A 82 -10.11 -4.08 6.17
CA GLN A 82 -11.51 -4.08 5.75
C GLN A 82 -11.64 -4.35 4.24
N TRP A 83 -10.87 -3.63 3.43
CA TRP A 83 -10.85 -3.83 1.98
C TRP A 83 -10.50 -5.27 1.60
N LYS A 84 -9.53 -5.91 2.26
CA LYS A 84 -9.16 -7.32 2.02
C LYS A 84 -10.32 -8.29 2.27
N LYS A 85 -11.13 -8.03 3.30
CA LYS A 85 -12.33 -8.82 3.63
C LYS A 85 -13.42 -8.63 2.59
N ASP A 86 -13.64 -7.39 2.16
CA ASP A 86 -14.73 -7.04 1.25
C ASP A 86 -14.38 -7.25 -0.23
N ARG A 87 -13.11 -7.52 -0.53
CA ARG A 87 -12.60 -7.61 -1.90
C ARG A 87 -13.29 -8.75 -2.66
N PRO A 88 -14.00 -8.47 -3.76
CA PRO A 88 -14.63 -9.51 -4.57
C PRO A 88 -13.56 -10.37 -5.26
N GLY A 89 -13.77 -11.69 -5.25
CA GLY A 89 -12.97 -12.65 -6.03
C GLY A 89 -11.72 -13.21 -5.35
N GLN A 90 -11.74 -13.44 -4.02
CA GLN A 90 -10.64 -14.13 -3.30
C GLN A 90 -10.26 -15.51 -3.88
N GLY A 91 -11.05 -16.11 -4.79
CA GLY A 91 -10.83 -17.44 -5.35
C GLY A 91 -10.59 -17.56 -6.87
N ALA A 92 -10.43 -16.47 -7.62
CA ALA A 92 -10.14 -16.55 -9.06
C ALA A 92 -8.80 -15.92 -9.36
N GLY A 93 -7.74 -16.73 -9.29
CA GLY A 93 -6.45 -16.39 -9.88
C GLY A 93 -6.68 -15.84 -11.28
N GLY A 94 -6.34 -14.57 -11.48
CA GLY A 94 -6.36 -13.90 -12.78
C GLY A 94 -5.27 -14.43 -13.73
N GLY A 95 -5.03 -15.73 -13.73
CA GLY A 95 -4.38 -16.44 -14.80
C GLY A 95 -5.43 -16.66 -15.89
N ARG A 96 -5.29 -15.94 -16.99
CA ARG A 96 -5.96 -16.28 -18.24
C ARG A 96 -5.64 -17.76 -18.53
N PRO A 97 -6.61 -18.67 -18.73
CA PRO A 97 -6.25 -20.00 -19.23
C PRO A 97 -5.57 -19.78 -20.59
N TRP A 98 -4.31 -20.17 -20.69
CA TRP A 98 -3.65 -20.29 -21.99
C TRP A 98 -4.35 -21.46 -22.69
N ASN A 99 -5.14 -21.15 -23.72
CA ASN A 99 -5.75 -22.17 -24.54
C ASN A 99 -4.63 -22.91 -25.29
N LYS A 100 -4.77 -24.24 -25.31
CA LYS A 100 -3.87 -25.28 -25.81
C LYS A 100 -3.50 -25.11 -27.29
#